data_AF-A0A8V5H0L1-F1
#
_entry.id   AF-A0A8V5H0L1-F1
#
_cell.length_a   1.000
_cell.length_b   1.000
_cell.length_c   1.000
_cell.angle_alpha   90.00
_cell.angle_beta   90.00
_cell.angle_gamma   90.00
#
_symmetry.space_group_name_H-M   'P 1'
#
loop_
_entity.id
_entity.type
_entity.pdbx_description
1 polymer ?
#
loop_
_entity_poly.entity_id
_entity_poly.type
_entity_poly.pdbx_seq_one_letter_code
_entity_poly.pdbx_strand_id
1 'polypeptide(L)'
;MEDTGMRDPKAEEQHQDMGMGPWRGHRDTEGLGHRGRFPHPRPSPARDRPRPGPGSAPCSIRARAASRDRLRSSGTSRSGTSRVLPAAAAASSLWSRLRAAAESSPELTGPSLAPPQPRGRPYRFVLRDPEQRGLCLRGGRLVPLPLQGASAQQEEPLSAVPNPHLQRRRCPLLVGIRGGSRALACSPGPEPRLQLLDVGLLELISREESAAPCTFYKSFGGSTHTFEAAASPGAFLSTGGGHELGLAPPDGATAFYLHRI
;
A
#
# COMPACT_ATOMS: atom_id res chain seq x y z
N MET A 1 -16.28 -33.55 -48.95
CA MET A 1 -16.75 -32.16 -48.87
C MET A 1 -16.83 -31.82 -47.41
N GLU A 2 -15.91 -30.95 -47.02
CA GLU A 2 -15.72 -30.40 -45.69
C GLU A 2 -16.95 -29.59 -45.28
N ASP A 3 -17.30 -29.58 -43.99
CA ASP A 3 -17.38 -28.30 -43.29
C ASP A 3 -17.15 -28.47 -41.79
N THR A 4 -16.20 -27.69 -41.29
CA THR A 4 -15.66 -27.73 -39.93
C THR A 4 -16.12 -26.44 -39.25
N GLY A 5 -17.28 -26.47 -38.59
CA GLY A 5 -17.80 -25.34 -37.81
C GLY A 5 -17.20 -25.29 -36.41
N MET A 6 -16.04 -24.64 -36.26
CA MET A 6 -15.42 -24.31 -34.98
C MET A 6 -16.00 -23.02 -34.37
N ARG A 7 -16.29 -23.12 -33.06
CA ARG A 7 -16.17 -22.13 -31.96
C ARG A 7 -16.97 -20.82 -32.03
N ASP A 8 -17.74 -20.64 -30.95
CA ASP A 8 -17.63 -19.44 -30.11
C ASP A 8 -17.83 -19.84 -28.63
N PRO A 9 -16.76 -20.00 -27.81
CA PRO A 9 -16.91 -19.93 -26.38
C PRO A 9 -16.94 -18.45 -26.00
N LYS A 10 -18.15 -17.91 -25.84
CA LYS A 10 -18.39 -16.65 -25.15
C LYS A 10 -17.58 -16.68 -23.85
N ALA A 11 -16.61 -15.78 -23.74
CA ALA A 11 -15.85 -15.54 -22.53
C ALA A 11 -16.83 -15.18 -21.41
N GLU A 12 -17.21 -16.18 -20.62
CA GLU A 12 -17.78 -15.99 -19.30
C GLU A 12 -16.66 -15.43 -18.43
N GLU A 13 -16.65 -14.11 -18.31
CA GLU A 13 -15.87 -13.39 -17.32
C GLU A 13 -16.33 -13.87 -15.95
N GLN A 14 -15.64 -14.90 -15.45
CA GLN A 14 -15.89 -15.47 -14.13
C GLN A 14 -15.51 -14.43 -13.09
N HIS A 15 -16.51 -13.67 -12.67
CA HIS A 15 -16.49 -12.86 -11.47
C HIS A 15 -16.40 -13.82 -10.27
N GLN A 16 -15.20 -14.32 -9.99
CA GLN A 16 -14.95 -15.20 -8.85
C GLN A 16 -14.93 -14.36 -7.58
N ASP A 17 -16.08 -14.39 -6.90
CA ASP A 17 -16.25 -13.99 -5.52
C ASP A 17 -15.16 -14.64 -4.67
N MET A 18 -14.25 -13.80 -4.18
CA MET A 18 -13.18 -14.17 -3.27
C MET A 18 -13.84 -14.83 -2.07
N GLY A 19 -13.73 -16.16 -1.92
CA GLY A 19 -14.23 -16.95 -0.78
C GLY A 19 -13.73 -16.56 0.62
N MET A 20 -13.37 -15.30 0.81
CA MET A 20 -13.57 -14.52 2.02
C MET A 20 -15.07 -14.18 2.09
N GLY A 21 -15.91 -15.03 2.72
CA GLY A 21 -17.36 -14.76 2.88
C GLY A 21 -17.64 -13.31 3.32
N PRO A 22 -18.80 -12.74 2.97
CA PRO A 22 -18.97 -11.34 2.57
C PRO A 22 -18.24 -10.36 3.49
N TRP A 23 -17.05 -9.93 3.08
CA TRP A 23 -16.44 -8.69 3.57
C TRP A 23 -17.06 -7.53 2.79
N ARG A 24 -18.40 -7.43 2.84
CA ARG A 24 -19.13 -6.28 2.32
C ARG A 24 -18.87 -5.14 3.30
N GLY A 25 -18.12 -4.13 2.86
CA GLY A 25 -18.27 -2.79 3.42
C GLY A 25 -19.75 -2.44 3.35
N HIS A 26 -20.38 -2.32 4.52
CA HIS A 26 -21.78 -1.95 4.63
C HIS A 26 -21.99 -0.64 3.87
N ARG A 27 -22.81 -0.67 2.83
CA ARG A 27 -23.41 0.55 2.28
C ARG A 27 -24.48 0.95 3.29
N ASP A 28 -24.22 1.99 4.06
CA ASP A 28 -25.27 2.69 4.77
C ASP A 28 -26.07 3.48 3.73
N THR A 29 -27.03 2.80 3.11
CA THR A 29 -28.20 3.46 2.52
C THR A 29 -29.36 3.19 3.46
N GLU A 30 -29.47 4.00 4.51
CA GLU A 30 -30.78 4.21 5.12
C GLU A 30 -31.60 5.12 4.20
N GLY A 31 -32.80 4.66 3.89
CA GLY A 31 -33.69 5.29 2.94
C GLY A 31 -34.33 6.56 3.49
N LEU A 32 -34.50 7.53 2.59
CA LEU A 32 -35.59 8.48 2.62
C LEU A 32 -36.08 8.60 1.19
N GLY A 33 -37.21 7.93 0.93
CA GLY A 33 -37.89 8.01 -0.35
C GLY A 33 -38.45 9.41 -0.54
N HIS A 34 -38.04 10.10 -1.60
CA HIS A 34 -38.84 11.15 -2.20
C HIS A 34 -38.63 11.14 -3.72
N ARG A 35 -39.76 11.00 -4.42
CA ARG A 35 -39.89 11.30 -5.85
C ARG A 35 -39.40 12.71 -6.10
N GLY A 36 -38.32 12.87 -6.86
CA GLY A 36 -37.83 14.16 -7.32
C GLY A 36 -37.29 14.02 -8.73
N ARG A 37 -37.96 14.64 -9.69
CA ARG A 37 -37.50 14.79 -11.08
C ARG A 37 -36.16 15.53 -11.07
N PHE A 38 -35.14 14.97 -11.71
CA PHE A 38 -33.89 15.68 -12.00
C PHE A 38 -34.09 16.59 -13.22
N PRO A 39 -33.89 17.92 -13.11
CA PRO A 39 -33.69 18.75 -14.29
C PRO A 39 -32.23 18.67 -14.74
N HIS A 40 -32.04 18.64 -16.06
CA HIS A 40 -30.74 18.70 -16.73
C HIS A 40 -29.93 19.95 -16.31
N PRO A 41 -28.60 19.87 -16.16
CA PRO A 41 -27.77 21.05 -15.99
C PRO A 41 -27.68 21.82 -17.31
N ARG A 42 -28.13 23.08 -17.29
CA ARG A 42 -27.82 24.06 -18.36
C ARG A 42 -26.36 24.50 -18.24
N PRO A 43 -25.67 24.76 -19.38
CA PRO A 43 -24.30 25.26 -19.37
C PRO A 43 -24.23 26.72 -18.89
N SER A 44 -23.29 27.00 -17.98
CA SER A 44 -22.95 28.37 -17.57
C SER A 44 -22.13 29.09 -18.65
N PRO A 45 -22.34 30.40 -18.86
CA PRO A 45 -21.62 31.17 -19.87
C PRO A 45 -20.18 31.50 -19.46
N ALA A 46 -19.32 31.55 -20.48
CA ALA A 46 -17.92 31.91 -20.44
C ALA A 46 -17.67 33.24 -19.70
N ARG A 47 -16.60 33.30 -18.91
CA ARG A 47 -15.98 34.54 -18.46
C ARG A 47 -14.54 34.58 -18.93
N ASP A 48 -14.25 35.64 -19.67
CA ASP A 48 -12.97 35.98 -20.27
C ASP A 48 -11.84 36.08 -19.25
N ARG A 49 -10.68 35.51 -19.63
CA ARG A 49 -9.39 35.77 -19.00
C ARG A 49 -8.75 37.02 -19.62
N PRO A 50 -8.19 37.94 -18.82
CA PRO A 50 -7.19 38.86 -19.33
C PRO A 50 -5.79 38.21 -19.32
N ARG A 51 -5.06 38.38 -20.44
CA ARG A 51 -3.63 38.09 -20.60
C ARG A 51 -2.77 39.19 -19.95
N PRO A 52 -1.62 38.84 -19.36
CA PRO A 52 -0.47 39.73 -19.32
C PRO A 52 0.64 39.26 -20.29
N GLY A 53 1.21 40.21 -21.03
CA GLY A 53 2.31 40.02 -21.98
C GLY A 53 3.69 39.89 -21.33
N PRO A 54 4.75 39.74 -22.15
CA PRO A 54 6.05 39.20 -21.75
C PRO A 54 7.06 40.29 -21.34
N GLY A 55 8.03 39.95 -20.49
CA GLY A 55 9.17 40.82 -20.20
C GLY A 55 10.16 40.24 -19.19
N SER A 56 11.29 39.74 -19.73
CA SER A 56 12.67 39.80 -19.19
C SER A 56 13.01 39.21 -17.81
N ALA A 57 13.85 38.16 -17.85
CA ALA A 57 14.86 37.77 -16.84
C ALA A 57 16.09 38.75 -16.87
N PRO A 58 17.22 38.56 -16.13
CA PRO A 58 17.59 37.50 -15.18
C PRO A 58 18.34 37.96 -13.88
N CYS A 59 18.64 36.97 -13.03
CA CYS A 59 19.77 36.84 -12.09
C CYS A 59 20.13 37.97 -11.08
N SER A 60 20.14 37.63 -9.79
CA SER A 60 21.39 37.61 -9.01
C SER A 60 21.24 36.95 -7.63
N ILE A 61 22.22 36.08 -7.37
CA ILE A 61 22.61 35.51 -6.10
C ILE A 61 23.02 36.63 -5.13
N ARG A 62 22.61 36.55 -3.85
CA ARG A 62 23.46 36.97 -2.73
C ARG A 62 23.04 36.32 -1.42
N ALA A 63 23.96 35.50 -0.91
CA ALA A 63 24.00 35.01 0.45
C ALA A 63 24.17 36.16 1.46
N ARG A 64 23.59 36.02 2.64
CA ARG A 64 24.06 36.71 3.85
C ARG A 64 23.89 35.82 5.08
N ALA A 65 25.03 35.55 5.71
CA ALA A 65 25.18 34.98 7.02
C ALA A 65 25.23 36.09 8.08
N ALA A 66 24.72 35.80 9.29
CA ALA A 66 25.12 36.34 10.60
C ALA A 66 24.26 35.57 11.64
N SER A 67 24.78 34.61 12.41
CA SER A 67 25.73 34.67 13.55
C SER A 67 25.17 35.31 14.83
N ARG A 68 24.93 34.42 15.81
CA ARG A 68 25.09 34.53 17.29
C ARG A 68 24.42 35.69 18.04
N ASP A 69 23.61 35.38 19.07
CA ASP A 69 24.16 35.25 20.43
C ASP A 69 23.24 34.57 21.46
N ARG A 70 23.89 34.07 22.52
CA ARG A 70 23.38 33.37 23.73
C ARG A 70 22.64 34.35 24.66
N LEU A 71 21.86 34.02 25.70
CA LEU A 71 22.09 33.11 26.83
C LEU A 71 20.82 33.08 27.73
N ARG A 72 20.58 31.92 28.38
CA ARG A 72 19.94 31.67 29.71
C ARG A 72 18.54 32.21 30.03
N SER A 73 17.66 31.29 30.42
CA SER A 73 17.17 31.22 31.81
C SER A 73 16.66 29.82 32.16
N SER A 74 16.92 29.46 33.41
CA SER A 74 16.65 28.20 34.10
C SER A 74 15.24 28.18 34.69
N GLY A 75 14.57 27.03 34.63
CA GLY A 75 13.32 26.77 35.33
C GLY A 75 13.08 25.29 35.51
N THR A 76 13.51 24.76 36.66
CA THR A 76 13.15 23.43 37.17
C THR A 76 11.65 23.37 37.46
N SER A 77 10.94 22.42 36.88
CA SER A 77 9.72 21.87 37.48
C SER A 77 9.56 20.41 37.08
N ARG A 78 9.77 19.54 38.08
CA ARG A 78 9.41 18.12 38.03
C ARG A 78 7.89 18.04 38.09
N SER A 79 7.26 17.69 36.97
CA SER A 79 5.96 17.03 36.99
C SER A 79 6.07 15.78 36.12
N GLY A 80 5.77 14.63 36.73
CA GLY A 80 5.68 13.35 36.04
C GLY A 80 4.50 13.40 35.09
N THR A 81 4.75 13.81 33.85
CA THR A 81 3.82 13.62 32.75
C THR A 81 4.24 12.34 32.06
N SER A 82 3.34 11.36 32.05
CA SER A 82 3.45 10.21 31.15
C SER A 82 3.55 10.77 29.73
N ARG A 83 4.76 10.77 29.18
CA ARG A 83 5.04 11.30 27.84
C ARG A 83 4.35 10.39 26.83
N VAL A 84 3.15 10.76 26.43
CA VAL A 84 2.53 10.26 25.21
C VAL A 84 3.46 10.68 24.07
N LEU A 85 4.23 9.74 23.52
CA LEU A 85 5.04 10.00 22.35
C LEU A 85 4.12 10.41 21.19
N PRO A 86 4.48 11.41 20.38
CA PRO A 86 3.72 11.70 19.17
C PRO A 86 3.67 10.44 18.28
N ALA A 87 2.52 10.16 17.67
CA ALA A 87 2.29 8.93 16.91
C ALA A 87 3.38 8.62 15.87
N ALA A 88 3.96 9.66 15.25
CA ALA A 88 5.09 9.53 14.33
C ALA A 88 6.37 9.01 15.02
N ALA A 89 6.68 9.45 16.25
CA ALA A 89 7.85 8.97 16.99
C ALA A 89 7.67 7.53 17.50
N ALA A 90 6.45 7.16 17.90
CA ALA A 90 6.11 5.78 18.23
C ALA A 90 6.24 4.86 17.00
N ALA A 91 5.73 5.30 15.84
CA ALA A 91 5.86 4.58 14.58
C ALA A 91 7.32 4.41 14.14
N SER A 92 8.17 5.44 14.29
CA SER A 92 9.61 5.35 14.01
C SER A 92 10.34 4.37 14.92
N SER A 93 10.00 4.31 16.22
CA SER A 93 10.59 3.35 17.16
C SER A 93 10.19 1.90 16.83
N LEU A 94 8.90 1.70 16.50
CA LEU A 94 8.39 0.39 16.05
C LEU A 94 9.04 -0.04 14.74
N TRP A 95 9.23 0.88 13.81
CA TRP A 95 9.92 0.63 12.54
C TRP A 95 11.36 0.16 12.75
N SER A 96 12.12 0.83 13.62
CA SER A 96 13.48 0.41 13.96
C SER A 96 13.51 -0.99 14.59
N ARG A 97 12.55 -1.31 15.46
CA ARG A 97 12.44 -2.64 16.08
C ARG A 97 12.05 -3.73 15.08
N LEU A 98 11.15 -3.43 14.15
CA LEU A 98 10.76 -4.35 13.07
C LEU A 98 11.95 -4.64 12.15
N ARG A 99 12.69 -3.59 11.76
CA ARG A 99 13.90 -3.75 10.95
C ARG A 99 14.98 -4.54 11.68
N ALA A 100 15.27 -4.19 12.94
CA ALA A 100 16.26 -4.91 13.73
C ALA A 100 15.87 -6.39 13.91
N ALA A 101 14.58 -6.69 14.12
CA ALA A 101 14.07 -8.05 14.18
C ALA A 101 14.19 -8.81 12.83
N ALA A 102 14.07 -8.10 11.72
CA ALA A 102 14.27 -8.64 10.37
C ALA A 102 15.76 -8.94 10.07
N GLU A 103 16.66 -8.10 10.60
CA GLU A 103 18.11 -8.23 10.41
C GLU A 103 18.73 -9.27 11.36
N SER A 104 18.12 -9.50 12.54
CA SER A 104 18.51 -10.57 13.45
C SER A 104 18.07 -11.92 12.89
N SER A 105 18.88 -12.49 11.99
CA SER A 105 18.78 -13.92 11.64
C SER A 105 18.88 -14.77 12.90
N PRO A 106 18.03 -15.80 13.09
CA PRO A 106 18.27 -16.77 14.14
C PRO A 106 19.47 -17.62 13.74
N GLU A 107 20.66 -17.30 14.25
CA GLU A 107 21.74 -18.27 14.30
C GLU A 107 21.26 -19.47 15.13
N LEU A 108 21.29 -20.64 14.51
CA LEU A 108 20.80 -21.90 15.05
C LEU A 108 21.64 -22.31 16.27
N THR A 109 21.07 -22.24 17.47
CA THR A 109 21.55 -23.01 18.62
C THR A 109 20.37 -23.44 19.51
N GLY A 110 20.14 -24.75 19.55
CA GLY A 110 19.30 -25.43 20.55
C GLY A 110 17.86 -25.80 20.11
N PRO A 111 17.32 -26.96 20.54
CA PRO A 111 15.97 -27.38 20.21
C PRO A 111 14.97 -26.56 21.05
N SER A 112 14.69 -25.35 20.60
CA SER A 112 13.67 -24.50 21.19
C SER A 112 12.29 -24.97 20.70
N LEU A 113 11.41 -25.31 21.64
CA LEU A 113 10.00 -25.62 21.39
C LEU A 113 9.41 -24.60 20.41
N ALA A 114 9.09 -25.07 19.21
CA ALA A 114 8.55 -24.22 18.16
C ALA A 114 7.32 -23.47 18.70
N PRO A 115 7.28 -22.13 18.61
CA PRO A 115 6.08 -21.39 18.99
C PRO A 115 4.89 -21.93 18.18
N PRO A 116 3.67 -21.90 18.75
CA PRO A 116 2.48 -22.37 18.06
C PRO A 116 2.38 -21.68 16.70
N GLN A 117 2.53 -22.45 15.63
CA GLN A 117 2.46 -21.94 14.27
C GLN A 117 1.09 -21.29 14.07
N PRO A 118 1.04 -20.00 13.67
CA PRO A 118 -0.23 -19.34 13.39
C PRO A 118 -1.00 -20.15 12.35
N ARG A 119 -2.22 -20.55 12.71
CA ARG A 119 -3.02 -21.45 11.88
C ARG A 119 -3.53 -20.69 10.66
N GLY A 120 -3.07 -21.07 9.47
CA GLY A 120 -3.62 -20.60 8.20
C GLY A 120 -2.56 -20.52 7.10
N ARG A 121 -2.97 -20.80 5.85
CA ARG A 121 -2.12 -20.55 4.68
C ARG A 121 -2.41 -19.15 4.14
N PRO A 122 -1.38 -18.31 3.87
CA PRO A 122 -1.59 -17.04 3.20
C PRO A 122 -2.32 -17.21 1.87
N TYR A 123 -3.20 -16.28 1.56
CA TYR A 123 -3.82 -16.18 0.23
C TYR A 123 -2.75 -15.81 -0.78
N ARG A 124 -2.78 -16.45 -1.95
CA ARG A 124 -1.81 -16.20 -3.02
C ARG A 124 -2.48 -15.54 -4.22
N PHE A 125 -1.81 -14.55 -4.78
CA PHE A 125 -2.25 -13.84 -5.96
C PHE A 125 -1.06 -13.24 -6.69
N VAL A 126 -1.26 -12.86 -7.95
CA VAL A 126 -0.38 -11.95 -8.68
C VAL A 126 -1.07 -10.60 -8.85
N LEU A 127 -0.26 -9.54 -8.82
CA LEU A 127 -0.70 -8.16 -9.08
C LEU A 127 -0.28 -7.78 -10.48
N ARG A 128 -1.23 -7.22 -11.25
CA ARG A 128 -0.95 -6.57 -12.53
C ARG A 128 -1.50 -5.16 -12.54
N ASP A 129 -0.75 -4.21 -13.08
CA ASP A 129 -1.24 -2.85 -13.24
C ASP A 129 -2.12 -2.71 -14.51
N PRO A 130 -2.71 -1.53 -14.79
CA PRO A 130 -3.56 -1.32 -15.97
C PRO A 130 -2.83 -1.54 -17.28
N GLU A 131 -1.50 -1.35 -17.30
CA GLU A 131 -0.64 -1.65 -18.45
C GLU A 131 -0.28 -3.14 -18.56
N GLN A 132 -0.93 -4.00 -17.76
CA GLN A 132 -0.72 -5.45 -17.73
C GLN A 132 0.71 -5.87 -17.36
N ARG A 133 1.42 -5.01 -16.62
CA ARG A 133 2.75 -5.35 -16.09
C ARG A 133 2.58 -6.15 -14.80
N GLY A 134 3.19 -7.33 -14.76
CA GLY A 134 3.30 -8.14 -13.55
C GLY A 134 4.54 -7.79 -12.76
N LEU A 135 4.58 -8.16 -11.48
CA LEU A 135 5.72 -7.90 -10.60
C LEU A 135 6.74 -9.02 -10.69
N CYS A 136 8.02 -8.70 -10.85
CA CYS A 136 9.13 -9.64 -10.80
C CYS A 136 10.08 -9.28 -9.66
N LEU A 137 10.62 -10.26 -8.93
CA LEU A 137 11.67 -10.02 -7.96
C LEU A 137 13.04 -9.92 -8.64
N ARG A 138 13.67 -8.74 -8.62
CA ARG A 138 15.00 -8.46 -9.20
C ARG A 138 15.86 -7.68 -8.20
N GLY A 139 17.04 -8.19 -7.87
CA GLY A 139 17.97 -7.50 -6.95
C GLY A 139 17.35 -7.18 -5.58
N GLY A 140 16.43 -8.03 -5.10
CA GLY A 140 15.71 -7.80 -3.84
C GLY A 140 14.63 -6.72 -3.91
N ARG A 141 14.23 -6.26 -5.09
CA ARG A 141 13.15 -5.28 -5.34
C ARG A 141 12.08 -5.89 -6.23
N LEU A 142 10.83 -5.45 -6.06
CA LEU A 142 9.74 -5.83 -6.97
C LEU A 142 9.70 -4.85 -8.13
N VAL A 143 9.86 -5.34 -9.35
CA VAL A 143 9.93 -4.53 -10.56
C VAL A 143 8.72 -4.84 -11.45
N PRO A 144 7.93 -3.83 -11.86
CA PRO A 144 6.85 -4.03 -12.82
C PRO A 144 7.42 -4.26 -14.22
N LEU A 145 7.09 -5.38 -14.85
CA LEU A 145 7.53 -5.75 -16.18
C LEU A 145 6.37 -6.28 -17.02
N PRO A 146 6.37 -6.09 -18.35
CA PRO A 146 5.44 -6.80 -19.22
C PRO A 146 5.78 -8.31 -19.19
N LEU A 147 4.89 -9.13 -18.62
CA LEU A 147 5.08 -10.58 -18.48
C LEU A 147 4.05 -11.34 -19.31
N GLN A 148 4.52 -12.09 -20.31
CA GLN A 148 3.69 -12.86 -21.23
C GLN A 148 4.42 -14.12 -21.71
N GLY A 149 3.65 -15.15 -22.05
CA GLY A 149 4.21 -16.43 -22.51
C GLY A 149 5.22 -17.01 -21.50
N ALA A 150 6.42 -17.31 -21.98
CA ALA A 150 7.46 -17.91 -21.14
C ALA A 150 7.91 -17.00 -19.96
N SER A 151 7.82 -15.67 -20.09
CA SER A 151 8.23 -14.76 -19.00
C SER A 151 7.21 -14.68 -17.87
N ALA A 152 5.98 -15.18 -18.06
CA ALA A 152 4.96 -15.23 -17.01
C ALA A 152 5.40 -16.06 -15.79
N GLN A 153 6.29 -17.04 -15.96
CA GLN A 153 6.84 -17.84 -14.85
C GLN A 153 7.74 -17.03 -13.91
N GLN A 154 8.16 -15.82 -14.30
CA GLN A 154 8.97 -14.92 -13.47
C GLN A 154 8.11 -14.05 -12.56
N GLU A 155 6.79 -14.02 -12.76
CA GLU A 155 5.85 -13.22 -11.97
C GLU A 155 5.89 -13.68 -10.51
N GLU A 156 6.23 -12.76 -9.61
CA GLU A 156 6.36 -13.02 -8.19
C GLU A 156 4.98 -13.05 -7.53
N PRO A 157 4.57 -14.20 -6.96
CA PRO A 157 3.32 -14.26 -6.22
C PRO A 157 3.40 -13.44 -4.94
N LEU A 158 2.37 -12.64 -4.70
CA LEU A 158 2.12 -12.05 -3.41
C LEU A 158 1.36 -13.04 -2.52
N SER A 159 1.70 -13.01 -1.25
CA SER A 159 1.03 -13.69 -0.16
C SER A 159 0.35 -12.64 0.71
N ALA A 160 -0.89 -12.87 1.12
CA ALA A 160 -1.55 -12.00 2.09
C ALA A 160 -2.30 -12.76 3.18
N VAL A 161 -2.33 -12.15 4.36
CA VAL A 161 -3.16 -12.56 5.48
C VAL A 161 -3.88 -11.33 6.04
N PRO A 162 -5.13 -11.45 6.52
CA PRO A 162 -5.79 -10.35 7.21
C PRO A 162 -5.00 -9.94 8.45
N ASN A 163 -4.92 -8.64 8.75
CA ASN A 163 -4.48 -8.17 10.06
C ASN A 163 -5.72 -7.95 10.95
N PRO A 164 -6.03 -8.87 11.90
CA PRO A 164 -7.25 -8.77 12.71
C PRO A 164 -7.19 -7.64 13.75
N HIS A 165 -6.02 -7.05 13.98
CA HIS A 165 -5.81 -6.03 15.01
C HIS A 165 -6.11 -4.60 14.52
N LEU A 166 -6.31 -4.41 13.21
CA LEU A 166 -6.74 -3.13 12.65
C LEU A 166 -8.21 -3.17 12.23
N GLN A 167 -8.75 -2.02 11.85
CA GLN A 167 -10.16 -1.84 11.52
C GLN A 167 -10.62 -2.74 10.38
N ARG A 168 -11.27 -3.86 10.74
CA ARG A 168 -11.77 -4.91 9.83
C ARG A 168 -12.51 -4.36 8.60
N ARG A 169 -13.33 -3.32 8.78
CA ARG A 169 -14.13 -2.68 7.71
C ARG A 169 -13.28 -2.08 6.59
N ARG A 170 -12.02 -1.72 6.86
CA ARG A 170 -11.08 -1.19 5.86
C ARG A 170 -10.26 -2.27 5.15
N CYS A 171 -10.57 -3.55 5.39
CA CYS A 171 -9.86 -4.70 4.81
C CYS A 171 -8.33 -4.64 4.97
N PRO A 172 -7.81 -4.59 6.22
CA PRO A 172 -6.37 -4.57 6.48
C PRO A 172 -5.71 -5.92 6.15
N LEU A 173 -4.66 -5.88 5.35
CA LEU A 173 -3.89 -7.04 4.92
C LEU A 173 -2.40 -6.86 5.25
N LEU A 174 -1.79 -7.87 5.85
CA LEU A 174 -0.33 -8.05 5.79
C LEU A 174 -0.02 -8.68 4.43
N VAL A 175 0.90 -8.10 3.68
CA VAL A 175 1.24 -8.54 2.32
C VAL A 175 2.73 -8.85 2.26
N GLY A 176 3.11 -9.91 1.54
CA GLY A 176 4.50 -10.34 1.42
C GLY A 176 4.74 -11.14 0.15
N ILE A 177 5.98 -11.59 -0.04
CA ILE A 177 6.44 -12.39 -1.18
C ILE A 177 7.03 -13.71 -0.69
N ARG A 178 7.49 -14.58 -1.62
CA ARG A 178 8.17 -15.84 -1.27
C ARG A 178 7.35 -16.71 -0.31
N GLY A 179 6.04 -16.79 -0.54
CA GLY A 179 5.11 -17.54 0.31
C GLY A 179 4.81 -16.89 1.66
N GLY A 180 5.17 -15.61 1.83
CA GLY A 180 4.95 -14.84 3.05
C GLY A 180 6.13 -14.89 4.03
N SER A 181 7.32 -15.31 3.60
CA SER A 181 8.55 -15.24 4.40
C SER A 181 9.19 -13.85 4.43
N ARG A 182 8.82 -12.98 3.48
CA ARG A 182 9.26 -11.58 3.43
C ARG A 182 8.05 -10.66 3.32
N ALA A 183 7.92 -9.71 4.22
CA ALA A 183 6.80 -8.77 4.27
C ALA A 183 7.09 -7.50 3.48
N LEU A 184 6.08 -6.96 2.81
CA LEU A 184 6.06 -5.59 2.32
C LEU A 184 5.82 -4.67 3.50
N ALA A 185 6.61 -3.60 3.58
CA ALA A 185 6.46 -2.62 4.65
C ALA A 185 6.70 -1.19 4.17
N CYS A 186 5.94 -0.27 4.74
CA CYS A 186 6.04 1.16 4.52
C CYS A 186 6.82 1.79 5.68
N SER A 187 7.92 2.48 5.37
CA SER A 187 8.58 3.28 6.38
C SER A 187 7.67 4.43 6.81
N PRO A 188 7.44 4.66 8.12
CA PRO A 188 6.68 5.81 8.58
C PRO A 188 7.47 7.10 8.36
N GLY A 189 6.77 8.22 8.23
CA GLY A 189 7.39 9.55 8.15
C GLY A 189 6.89 10.38 6.96
N PRO A 190 7.49 11.57 6.75
CA PRO A 190 7.06 12.50 5.70
C PRO A 190 7.40 12.01 4.28
N GLU A 191 8.39 11.13 4.14
CA GLU A 191 8.77 10.52 2.87
C GLU A 191 8.70 8.99 2.99
N PRO A 192 7.49 8.42 2.91
CA PRO A 192 7.31 6.98 3.08
C PRO A 192 7.91 6.21 1.90
N ARG A 193 8.59 5.11 2.19
CA ARG A 193 9.20 4.23 1.20
C ARG A 193 8.76 2.80 1.41
N LEU A 194 8.51 2.10 0.30
CA LEU A 194 8.21 0.68 0.32
C LEU A 194 9.51 -0.13 0.46
N GLN A 195 9.48 -1.15 1.30
CA GLN A 195 10.62 -2.02 1.57
C GLN A 195 10.17 -3.47 1.73
N LEU A 196 11.09 -4.40 1.50
CA LEU A 196 10.92 -5.80 1.83
C LEU A 196 11.67 -6.08 3.13
N LEU A 197 10.97 -6.60 4.13
CA LEU A 197 11.53 -7.04 5.40
C LEU A 197 11.59 -8.56 5.43
N ASP A 198 12.69 -9.12 5.94
CA ASP A 198 12.88 -10.55 6.13
C ASP A 198 12.17 -11.04 7.41
N VAL A 199 10.86 -10.82 7.46
CA VAL A 199 9.95 -11.21 8.55
C VAL A 199 8.72 -11.89 7.96
N GLY A 200 8.31 -12.99 8.57
CA GLY A 200 7.17 -13.78 8.10
C GLY A 200 5.81 -13.14 8.39
N LEU A 201 4.86 -13.25 7.47
CA LEU A 201 3.49 -12.73 7.64
C LEU A 201 2.77 -13.33 8.85
N LEU A 202 2.98 -14.63 9.09
CA LEU A 202 2.36 -15.33 10.22
C LEU A 202 2.95 -14.85 11.54
N GLU A 203 4.25 -14.58 11.59
CA GLU A 203 4.89 -13.97 12.76
C GLU A 203 4.30 -12.58 13.03
N LEU A 204 4.14 -11.75 11.99
CA LEU A 204 3.55 -10.41 12.10
C LEU A 204 2.13 -10.40 12.66
N ILE A 205 1.31 -11.44 12.45
CA ILE A 205 -0.03 -11.54 13.07
C ILE A 205 0.08 -11.48 14.59
N SER A 206 1.08 -12.13 15.18
CA SER A 206 1.28 -12.16 16.64
C SER A 206 1.77 -10.82 17.22
N ARG A 207 2.14 -9.85 16.37
CA ARG A 207 2.69 -8.55 16.77
C ARG A 207 1.61 -7.46 16.88
N GLU A 208 0.34 -7.81 16.75
CA GLU A 208 -0.80 -6.92 16.97
C GLU A 208 -0.75 -5.62 16.14
N GLU A 209 -1.04 -4.47 16.76
CA GLU A 209 -1.01 -3.15 16.10
C GLU A 209 0.41 -2.74 15.68
N SER A 210 1.46 -3.32 16.27
CA SER A 210 2.84 -3.02 15.87
C SER A 210 3.19 -3.49 14.46
N ALA A 211 2.35 -4.34 13.85
CA ALA A 211 2.45 -4.74 12.45
C ALA A 211 1.87 -3.71 11.46
N ALA A 212 1.39 -2.54 11.93
CA ALA A 212 0.86 -1.48 11.07
C ALA A 212 1.80 -1.03 9.93
N PRO A 213 3.14 -0.94 10.10
CA PRO A 213 4.05 -0.65 8.99
C PRO A 213 4.03 -1.70 7.87
N CYS A 214 3.64 -2.94 8.18
CA CYS A 214 3.52 -4.02 7.20
C CYS A 214 2.08 -4.24 6.71
N THR A 215 1.15 -3.36 7.10
CA THR A 215 -0.28 -3.52 6.79
C THR A 215 -0.72 -2.55 5.71
N PHE A 216 -1.54 -3.04 4.78
CA PHE A 216 -2.15 -2.27 3.70
C PHE A 216 -3.67 -2.43 3.72
N TYR A 217 -4.41 -1.33 3.59
CA TYR A 217 -5.86 -1.35 3.43
C TYR A 217 -6.20 -1.56 1.96
N LYS A 218 -6.86 -2.69 1.67
CA LYS A 218 -7.31 -3.01 0.33
C LYS A 218 -8.66 -2.38 0.06
N SER A 219 -8.78 -1.61 -1.03
CA SER A 219 -10.07 -1.13 -1.54
C SER A 219 -10.40 -1.75 -2.90
N PHE A 220 -11.68 -1.75 -3.27
CA PHE A 220 -12.18 -2.28 -4.54
C PHE A 220 -12.85 -1.16 -5.33
N GLY A 221 -12.33 -0.87 -6.52
CA GLY A 221 -12.76 0.20 -7.41
C GLY A 221 -13.58 -0.26 -8.62
N GLY A 222 -14.17 -1.46 -8.59
CA GLY A 222 -14.98 -2.02 -9.68
C GLY A 222 -14.33 -3.22 -10.36
N SER A 223 -13.19 -3.05 -11.04
CA SER A 223 -12.41 -4.19 -11.59
C SER A 223 -10.98 -4.22 -11.07
N THR A 224 -10.52 -3.13 -10.47
CA THR A 224 -9.19 -2.96 -9.91
C THR A 224 -9.26 -2.75 -8.40
N HIS A 225 -8.11 -2.89 -7.76
CA HIS A 225 -7.92 -2.79 -6.32
C HIS A 225 -6.82 -1.79 -6.04
N THR A 226 -6.91 -1.09 -4.91
CA THR A 226 -5.81 -0.25 -4.40
C THR A 226 -5.39 -0.72 -3.03
N PHE A 227 -4.16 -0.39 -2.64
CA PHE A 227 -3.55 -0.81 -1.38
C PHE A 227 -2.92 0.40 -0.70
N GLU A 228 -3.62 0.98 0.27
CA GLU A 228 -3.14 2.12 1.05
C GLU A 228 -2.28 1.64 2.23
N ALA A 229 -1.10 2.21 2.43
CA ALA A 229 -0.23 1.88 3.55
C ALA A 229 -0.84 2.35 4.89
N ALA A 230 -1.04 1.44 5.84
CA ALA A 230 -1.65 1.78 7.12
C ALA A 230 -0.80 2.73 7.96
N ALA A 231 0.53 2.66 7.85
CA ALA A 231 1.47 3.56 8.53
C ALA A 231 1.64 4.93 7.85
N SER A 232 1.07 5.15 6.66
CA SER A 232 1.19 6.41 5.92
C SER A 232 -0.10 6.66 5.12
N PRO A 233 -1.13 7.23 5.77
CA PRO A 233 -2.39 7.53 5.11
C PRO A 233 -2.21 8.37 3.85
N GLY A 234 -2.93 8.03 2.79
CA GLY A 234 -2.80 8.66 1.47
C GLY A 234 -1.65 8.14 0.61
N ALA A 235 -0.78 7.25 1.11
CA ALA A 235 0.25 6.59 0.32
C ALA A 235 -0.20 5.19 -0.13
N PHE A 236 -0.24 4.95 -1.44
CA PHE A 236 -0.73 3.72 -2.04
C PHE A 236 0.38 2.98 -2.78
N LEU A 237 0.34 1.65 -2.81
CA LEU A 237 1.19 0.87 -3.71
C LEU A 237 1.06 1.39 -5.14
N SER A 238 2.18 1.50 -5.86
CA SER A 238 2.20 2.11 -7.18
C SER A 238 3.31 1.56 -8.08
N THR A 239 3.02 1.41 -9.37
CA THR A 239 4.00 1.12 -10.42
C THR A 239 4.35 2.36 -11.25
N GLY A 240 3.84 3.53 -10.86
CA GLY A 240 4.03 4.79 -11.60
C GLY A 240 5.47 5.26 -11.71
N GLY A 241 6.34 4.84 -10.79
CA GLY A 241 7.79 5.09 -10.89
C GLY A 241 8.47 4.30 -12.02
N GLY A 242 7.85 3.23 -12.52
CA GLY A 242 8.30 2.42 -13.65
C GLY A 242 9.50 1.50 -13.40
N HIS A 243 10.32 1.77 -12.38
CA HIS A 243 11.55 1.01 -12.10
C HIS A 243 11.42 0.04 -10.91
N GLU A 244 10.51 0.32 -9.98
CA GLU A 244 10.16 -0.58 -8.87
C GLU A 244 8.75 -0.30 -8.36
N LEU A 245 8.17 -1.27 -7.67
CA LEU A 245 6.97 -1.09 -6.88
C LEU A 245 7.29 -0.12 -5.73
N GLY A 246 6.57 0.98 -5.68
CA GLY A 246 6.77 2.04 -4.70
C GLY A 246 5.47 2.48 -4.06
N LEU A 247 5.48 3.71 -3.55
CA LEU A 247 4.32 4.39 -3.00
C LEU A 247 4.04 5.67 -3.80
N ALA A 248 2.76 5.98 -4.00
CA ALA A 248 2.31 7.20 -4.66
C ALA A 248 1.04 7.75 -4.00
N PRO A 249 0.72 9.04 -4.18
CA PRO A 249 -0.59 9.59 -3.84
C PRO A 249 -1.73 8.95 -4.67
N PRO A 250 -3.02 9.19 -4.30
CA PRO A 250 -4.17 8.52 -4.92
C PRO A 250 -4.31 8.72 -6.43
N ASP A 251 -3.83 9.84 -6.97
CA ASP A 251 -3.87 10.20 -8.38
C ASP A 251 -2.76 9.54 -9.22
N GLY A 252 -1.85 8.79 -8.58
CA GLY A 252 -0.83 7.99 -9.25
C GLY A 252 -1.36 6.66 -9.82
N ALA A 253 -0.48 5.92 -10.50
CA ALA A 253 -0.75 4.57 -11.01
C ALA A 253 -0.82 3.53 -9.87
N THR A 254 -1.95 3.54 -9.15
CA THR A 254 -2.17 2.81 -7.88
C THR A 254 -3.22 1.70 -7.97
N ALA A 255 -3.82 1.55 -9.15
CA ALA A 255 -4.82 0.54 -9.44
C ALA A 255 -4.17 -0.77 -9.89
N PHE A 256 -4.65 -1.89 -9.38
CA PHE A 256 -4.16 -3.22 -9.76
C PHE A 256 -5.29 -4.20 -10.01
N TYR A 257 -5.11 -5.06 -11.01
CA TYR A 257 -5.83 -6.31 -11.13
C TYR A 257 -5.23 -7.35 -10.18
N LEU A 258 -6.10 -8.09 -9.52
CA LEU A 258 -5.73 -9.13 -8.56
C LEU A 258 -6.13 -10.49 -9.11
N HIS A 259 -5.16 -11.34 -9.47
CA HIS A 259 -5.44 -12.69 -9.96
C HIS A 259 -5.02 -13.71 -8.92
N ARG A 260 -6.00 -14.48 -8.42
CA ARG A 260 -5.74 -15.56 -7.46
C ARG A 260 -5.05 -16.74 -8.14
N ILE A 261 -4.11 -17.37 -7.44
CA ILE A 261 -3.34 -18.54 -7.91
C ILE A 261 -3.27 -19.66 -6.86
#